data_AF-A0A7R9BUF2-F1
#
_entry.id   AF-A0A7R9BUF2-F1
#
_cell.length_a   1.000
_cell.length_b   1.000
_cell.length_c   1.000
_cell.angle_alpha   90.00
_cell.angle_beta   90.00
_cell.angle_gamma   90.00
#
_symmetry.space_group_name_H-M   'P 1'
#
loop_
_entity.id
_entity.type
_entity.pdbx_description
1 polymer ?
#
loop_
_entity_poly.entity_id
_entity_poly.type
_entity_poly.pdbx_seq_one_letter_code
_entity_poly.pdbx_strand_id
1 'polypeptide(L)'
;MNTYIILLVVLILPALTLGKKPNKGGVVRGNRRGTVRNTNIKSPGDACGCTGIIRRPVCGTDGNTYNNVCELNCANQNSQVDNRRCCKDSVCKEYVGRENLNGRCKRWIDNRGIYTPKPDPIRDENFPERSVRNAQNYCRNPDKGKSGLWCYTGVGKPLQYERCVNVPQCSITVAYQGECRSIGSTSG
;
A
#
# COMPACT_ATOMS: atom_id res chain seq x y z
N MET A 1 -26.64 47.13 44.54
CA MET A 1 -25.73 47.52 45.64
C MET A 1 -25.18 46.23 46.26
N ASN A 2 -23.96 45.81 45.92
CA ASN A 2 -22.88 45.72 46.90
C ASN A 2 -21.59 45.20 46.25
N THR A 3 -20.60 46.05 46.41
CA THR A 3 -19.20 46.03 46.00
C THR A 3 -18.35 45.21 46.96
N TYR A 4 -17.45 44.39 46.38
CA TYR A 4 -16.07 44.10 46.79
C TYR A 4 -15.73 43.53 48.19
N ILE A 5 -14.64 42.74 48.19
CA ILE A 5 -13.86 42.18 49.31
C ILE A 5 -14.41 40.79 49.70
N ILE A 6 -13.78 39.65 49.40
CA ILE A 6 -12.43 39.24 49.79
C ILE A 6 -11.81 38.32 48.72
N LEU A 7 -10.63 38.71 48.24
CA LEU A 7 -9.64 37.84 47.60
C LEU A 7 -9.32 36.64 48.50
N LEU A 8 -9.58 35.42 48.05
CA LEU A 8 -8.71 34.29 48.39
C LEU A 8 -8.50 33.41 47.15
N VAL A 9 -7.36 33.70 46.55
CA VAL A 9 -6.66 32.96 45.52
C VAL A 9 -6.38 31.54 46.02
N VAL A 10 -7.03 30.54 45.43
CA VAL A 10 -6.58 29.13 45.50
C VAL A 10 -6.07 28.76 44.11
N LEU A 11 -4.80 29.04 43.89
CA LEU A 11 -3.99 28.56 42.77
C LEU A 11 -3.62 27.10 43.01
N ILE A 12 -4.32 26.11 42.44
CA ILE A 12 -3.73 24.78 42.19
C ILE A 12 -4.26 24.17 40.87
N LEU A 13 -3.46 24.38 39.82
CA LEU A 13 -3.12 23.54 38.65
C LEU A 13 -4.21 23.06 37.65
N PRO A 14 -4.11 23.43 36.36
CA PRO A 14 -4.80 22.71 35.29
C PRO A 14 -4.05 21.40 34.99
N ALA A 15 -4.77 20.27 35.06
CA ALA A 15 -4.29 18.99 34.58
C ALA A 15 -4.10 19.04 33.05
N LEU A 16 -2.85 19.28 32.62
CA LEU A 16 -2.41 19.09 31.25
C LEU A 16 -2.55 17.60 30.90
N THR A 17 -3.44 17.31 29.96
CA THR A 17 -3.55 15.98 29.37
C THR A 17 -2.28 15.65 28.59
N LEU A 18 -1.64 14.56 28.99
CA LEU A 18 -0.44 14.00 28.39
C LEU A 18 -0.68 13.70 26.89
N GLY A 19 -0.06 14.51 26.03
CA GLY A 19 0.12 14.18 24.62
C GLY A 19 0.96 12.91 24.49
N LYS A 20 0.38 11.85 23.92
CA LYS A 20 1.14 10.67 23.47
C LYS A 20 2.14 11.12 22.39
N LYS A 21 3.42 11.13 22.73
CA LYS A 21 4.51 11.37 21.78
C LYS A 21 4.55 10.25 20.72
N PRO A 22 4.89 10.57 19.46
CA PRO A 22 5.17 9.57 18.44
C PRO A 22 6.43 8.77 18.81
N ASN A 23 6.35 7.46 18.57
CA ASN A 23 7.41 6.49 18.80
C ASN A 23 8.56 6.76 17.80
N LYS A 24 9.58 7.50 18.23
CA LYS A 24 10.82 7.66 17.45
C LYS A 24 11.67 6.42 17.69
N GLY A 25 11.68 5.51 16.72
CA GLY A 25 12.59 4.37 16.67
C GLY A 25 14.02 4.83 16.92
N GLY A 26 14.69 4.16 17.86
CA GLY A 26 16.00 4.54 18.37
C GLY A 26 17.07 4.53 17.28
N VAL A 27 17.89 5.57 17.28
CA VAL A 27 19.19 5.60 16.63
C VAL A 27 20.09 4.60 17.35
N VAL A 28 20.48 3.52 16.67
CA VAL A 28 21.46 2.56 17.19
C VAL A 28 22.84 3.23 17.17
N ARG A 29 23.34 3.62 18.34
CA ARG A 29 24.73 4.04 18.54
C ARG A 29 25.65 2.84 18.27
N GLY A 30 26.59 3.03 17.34
CA GLY A 30 27.58 2.03 16.99
C GLY A 30 28.43 1.62 18.19
N ASN A 31 28.38 0.33 18.54
CA ASN A 31 29.24 -0.26 19.55
C ASN A 31 30.53 -0.74 18.89
N ARG A 32 31.63 0.00 19.06
CA ARG A 32 32.97 -0.53 18.79
C ARG A 32 33.35 -1.46 19.95
N ARG A 33 33.17 -2.76 19.78
CA ARG A 33 33.84 -3.82 20.56
C ARG A 33 33.65 -5.18 19.88
N GLY A 34 34.76 -5.77 19.42
CA GLY A 34 34.96 -7.21 19.20
C GLY A 34 34.06 -7.90 18.19
N THR A 35 34.59 -8.22 17.01
CA THR A 35 34.00 -9.19 16.08
C THR A 35 34.03 -10.59 16.67
N VAL A 36 33.02 -10.96 17.46
CA VAL A 36 32.61 -12.36 17.59
C VAL A 36 31.75 -12.64 16.37
N ARG A 37 32.31 -13.30 15.36
CA ARG A 37 31.53 -13.85 14.25
C ARG A 37 30.68 -14.98 14.83
N ASN A 38 29.45 -14.67 15.25
CA ASN A 38 28.43 -15.68 15.44
C ASN A 38 28.07 -16.20 14.04
N THR A 39 28.57 -17.38 13.69
CA THR A 39 28.41 -18.02 12.38
C THR A 39 26.99 -18.52 12.10
N ASN A 40 26.02 -18.21 12.98
CA ASN A 40 24.62 -18.63 12.87
C ASN A 40 23.63 -17.49 12.60
N ILE A 41 24.07 -16.32 12.13
CA ILE A 41 23.15 -15.37 11.50
C ILE A 41 23.07 -15.74 10.02
N LYS A 42 22.14 -16.64 9.70
CA LYS A 42 21.74 -16.95 8.33
C LYS A 42 21.47 -15.65 7.59
N SER A 43 22.07 -15.47 6.42
CA SER A 43 21.68 -14.40 5.49
C SER A 43 20.15 -14.44 5.32
N PRO A 44 19.47 -13.31 5.04
CA PRO A 44 18.05 -13.33 4.68
C PRO A 44 17.71 -14.39 3.61
N GLY A 45 18.65 -14.72 2.71
CA GLY A 45 18.52 -15.80 1.72
C GLY A 45 18.74 -17.24 2.24
N ASP A 46 19.51 -17.42 3.31
CA ASP A 46 19.79 -18.73 3.92
C ASP A 46 18.62 -19.24 4.77
N ALA A 47 17.81 -18.33 5.31
CA ALA A 47 16.59 -18.66 6.04
C ALA A 47 15.52 -19.26 5.12
N CYS A 48 15.55 -18.91 3.83
CA CYS A 48 14.59 -19.36 2.83
C CYS A 48 15.11 -20.49 1.92
N GLY A 49 16.30 -21.03 2.19
CA GLY A 49 16.85 -22.15 1.43
C GLY A 49 17.17 -21.82 -0.03
N CYS A 50 17.48 -20.57 -0.37
CA CYS A 50 17.76 -20.16 -1.75
C CYS A 50 19.19 -20.53 -2.22
N THR A 51 19.85 -21.48 -1.54
CA THR A 51 21.20 -21.93 -1.85
C THR A 51 21.26 -22.71 -3.16
N GLY A 52 22.28 -22.49 -3.99
CA GLY A 52 22.49 -23.23 -5.25
C GLY A 52 21.59 -22.80 -6.41
N ILE A 53 20.79 -21.74 -6.25
CA ILE A 53 19.97 -21.17 -7.31
C ILE A 53 20.80 -20.21 -8.18
N ILE A 54 20.66 -20.30 -9.49
CA ILE A 54 21.34 -19.42 -10.45
C ILE A 54 20.96 -17.97 -10.20
N ARG A 55 21.96 -17.09 -10.08
CA ARG A 55 21.76 -15.64 -10.01
C ARG A 55 21.18 -15.10 -11.32
N ARG A 56 19.88 -14.83 -11.29
CA ARG A 56 19.14 -14.15 -12.36
C ARG A 56 18.37 -13.01 -11.69
N PRO A 57 18.98 -11.81 -11.61
CA PRO A 57 18.43 -10.72 -10.85
C PRO A 57 17.02 -10.35 -11.32
N VAL A 58 16.14 -10.04 -10.38
CA VAL A 58 14.75 -9.68 -10.62
C VAL A 58 14.33 -8.46 -9.82
N CYS A 59 13.29 -7.78 -10.28
CA CYS A 59 12.75 -6.60 -9.64
C CYS A 59 11.49 -6.90 -8.87
N GLY A 60 11.50 -6.49 -7.60
CA GLY A 60 10.30 -6.41 -6.79
C GLY A 60 9.51 -5.14 -7.10
N THR A 61 8.23 -5.17 -6.74
CA THR A 61 7.32 -4.02 -6.80
C THR A 61 7.63 -2.97 -5.74
N ASP A 62 8.47 -3.31 -4.78
CA ASP A 62 9.09 -2.43 -3.79
C ASP A 62 10.27 -1.63 -4.36
N GLY A 63 10.64 -1.86 -5.63
CA GLY A 63 11.77 -1.21 -6.30
C GLY A 63 13.13 -1.84 -5.96
N ASN A 64 13.16 -2.90 -5.14
CA ASN A 64 14.39 -3.58 -4.79
C ASN A 64 14.77 -4.63 -5.84
N THR A 65 16.08 -4.82 -6.03
CA THR A 65 16.63 -5.92 -6.82
C THR A 65 16.90 -7.13 -5.93
N TYR A 66 16.46 -8.30 -6.38
CA TYR A 66 16.68 -9.58 -5.74
C TYR A 66 17.59 -10.43 -6.61
N ASN A 67 18.53 -11.19 -6.03
CA ASN A 67 19.51 -11.96 -6.82
C ASN A 67 18.87 -13.03 -7.70
N ASN A 68 17.70 -13.53 -7.30
CA ASN A 68 16.89 -14.50 -8.01
C ASN A 68 15.43 -14.44 -7.50
N VAL A 69 14.55 -15.17 -8.19
CA VAL A 69 13.13 -15.25 -7.83
C VAL A 69 12.87 -15.86 -6.44
N CYS A 70 13.74 -16.76 -5.95
CA CYS A 70 13.60 -17.35 -4.62
C CYS A 70 13.80 -16.30 -3.54
N GLU A 71 14.83 -15.46 -3.66
CA GLU A 71 15.08 -14.38 -2.69
C GLU A 71 13.96 -13.32 -2.72
N LEU A 72 13.40 -13.02 -3.89
CA LEU A 72 12.22 -12.15 -4.00
C LEU A 72 11.01 -12.76 -3.29
N ASN A 73 10.71 -14.04 -3.55
CA ASN A 73 9.60 -14.74 -2.93
C ASN A 73 9.79 -14.86 -1.41
N CYS A 74 11.03 -15.12 -0.97
CA CYS A 74 11.43 -15.15 0.43
C CYS A 74 11.17 -13.82 1.14
N ALA A 75 11.57 -12.71 0.52
CA ALA A 75 11.30 -11.38 1.04
C ALA A 75 9.79 -11.10 1.10
N ASN A 76 9.02 -11.54 0.11
CA ASN A 76 7.56 -11.40 0.09
C ASN A 76 6.83 -12.31 1.09
N GLN A 77 7.40 -13.46 1.46
CA GLN A 77 6.80 -14.39 2.43
C GLN A 77 6.92 -13.91 3.88
N ASN A 78 7.98 -13.17 4.20
CA ASN A 78 8.21 -12.61 5.55
C ASN A 78 7.82 -11.13 5.66
N SER A 79 7.41 -10.50 4.56
CA SER A 79 6.97 -9.13 4.55
C SER A 79 5.46 -9.04 4.65
N GLN A 80 4.96 -8.21 5.58
CA GLN A 80 3.62 -7.62 5.45
C GLN A 80 3.54 -6.60 4.30
N VAL A 81 4.33 -6.79 3.24
CA VAL A 81 4.27 -5.97 2.03
C VAL A 81 3.01 -6.39 1.31
N ASP A 82 2.04 -5.48 1.31
CA ASP A 82 0.77 -5.68 0.66
C ASP A 82 0.96 -5.76 -0.86
N ASN A 83 1.24 -6.97 -1.36
CA ASN A 83 1.40 -7.29 -2.78
C ASN A 83 0.08 -7.16 -3.57
N ARG A 84 -0.95 -6.56 -2.96
CA ARG A 84 -2.17 -6.12 -3.62
C ARG A 84 -2.02 -4.72 -4.25
N ARG A 85 -0.88 -4.04 -4.11
CA ARG A 85 -0.61 -2.76 -4.80
C ARG A 85 -0.14 -2.91 -6.25
N CYS A 86 -0.05 -4.13 -6.74
CA CYS A 86 0.17 -4.47 -8.14
C CYS A 86 -0.89 -5.50 -8.58
N CYS A 87 -0.97 -5.73 -9.87
CA CYS A 87 -1.94 -6.61 -10.50
C CYS A 87 -1.33 -7.99 -10.80
N LYS A 88 -1.90 -9.07 -10.23
CA LYS A 88 -1.38 -10.44 -10.35
C LYS A 88 -1.88 -11.21 -11.58
N ASP A 89 -3.01 -10.81 -12.13
CA ASP A 89 -3.71 -11.46 -13.25
C ASP A 89 -4.43 -10.42 -14.12
N SER A 90 -5.02 -10.77 -15.26
CA SER A 90 -5.67 -9.79 -16.13
C SER A 90 -6.89 -9.05 -15.54
N VAL A 91 -7.38 -9.49 -14.38
CA VAL A 91 -8.61 -9.00 -13.74
C VAL A 91 -8.30 -8.11 -12.53
N CYS A 92 -7.14 -8.29 -11.92
CA CYS A 92 -6.62 -7.59 -10.74
C CYS A 92 -7.60 -7.56 -9.56
N LYS A 93 -8.31 -8.67 -9.28
CA LYS A 93 -9.42 -8.71 -8.30
C LYS A 93 -9.05 -8.18 -6.91
N GLU A 94 -7.82 -8.43 -6.47
CA GLU A 94 -7.36 -8.07 -5.13
C GLU A 94 -6.72 -6.68 -5.06
N TYR A 95 -6.65 -5.92 -6.15
CA TYR A 95 -5.84 -4.71 -6.21
C TYR A 95 -6.33 -3.62 -5.24
N VAL A 96 -5.45 -3.15 -4.35
CA VAL A 96 -5.68 -2.06 -3.38
C VAL A 96 -4.75 -0.85 -3.61
N GLY A 97 -4.11 -0.75 -4.77
CA GLY A 97 -3.26 0.39 -5.10
C GLY A 97 -4.04 1.70 -5.27
N ARG A 98 -3.29 2.80 -5.46
CA ARG A 98 -3.81 4.17 -5.45
C ARG A 98 -4.03 4.79 -6.83
N GLU A 99 -3.98 3.98 -7.89
CA GLU A 99 -4.29 4.45 -9.24
C GLU A 99 -5.71 5.02 -9.30
N ASN A 100 -5.86 6.19 -9.91
CA ASN A 100 -7.13 6.92 -9.99
C ASN A 100 -7.28 7.76 -11.26
N LEU A 101 -6.63 7.36 -12.35
CA LEU A 101 -6.67 8.02 -13.66
C LEU A 101 -6.27 9.49 -13.58
N ASN A 102 -5.22 9.79 -12.83
CA ASN A 102 -4.75 11.16 -12.55
C ASN A 102 -5.85 12.04 -11.94
N GLY A 103 -6.62 11.50 -10.99
CA GLY A 103 -7.67 12.22 -10.26
C GLY A 103 -9.04 12.28 -10.96
N ARG A 104 -9.20 11.70 -12.15
CA ARG A 104 -10.47 11.71 -12.88
C ARG A 104 -11.52 10.79 -12.24
N CYS A 105 -11.09 9.75 -11.53
CA CYS A 105 -12.00 8.84 -10.84
C CYS A 105 -12.84 9.54 -9.77
N LYS A 106 -14.13 9.18 -9.71
CA LYS A 106 -15.10 9.59 -8.70
C LYS A 106 -15.18 8.53 -7.61
N ARG A 107 -15.70 8.93 -6.44
CA ARG A 107 -15.79 8.03 -5.30
C ARG A 107 -16.79 6.93 -5.59
N TRP A 108 -16.47 5.71 -5.17
CA TRP A 108 -17.35 4.56 -5.33
C TRP A 108 -18.67 4.71 -4.60
N ILE A 109 -18.62 5.27 -3.39
CA ILE A 109 -19.81 5.42 -2.54
C ILE A 109 -20.87 6.35 -3.15
N ASP A 110 -20.45 7.33 -3.96
CA ASP A 110 -21.35 8.29 -4.61
C ASP A 110 -22.10 7.66 -5.80
N ASN A 111 -21.64 6.49 -6.28
CA ASN A 111 -22.21 5.73 -7.39
C ASN A 111 -22.78 4.36 -6.95
N ARG A 112 -23.08 4.20 -5.65
CA ARG A 112 -23.75 2.99 -5.16
C ARG A 112 -25.24 3.01 -5.53
N GLY A 113 -25.76 1.91 -6.05
CA GLY A 113 -27.17 1.74 -6.37
C GLY A 113 -27.56 2.15 -7.79
N ILE A 114 -26.67 2.76 -8.56
CA ILE A 114 -26.97 3.27 -9.91
C ILE A 114 -26.57 2.29 -11.03
N TYR A 115 -25.79 1.24 -10.74
CA TYR A 115 -25.33 0.29 -11.74
C TYR A 115 -26.51 -0.48 -12.35
N THR A 116 -26.46 -0.66 -13.67
CA THR A 116 -27.44 -1.41 -14.47
C THR A 116 -26.67 -2.28 -15.46
N PRO A 117 -26.99 -3.59 -15.59
CA PRO A 117 -28.10 -4.32 -14.96
C PRO A 117 -27.90 -4.61 -13.46
N LYS A 118 -28.98 -4.97 -12.75
CA LYS A 118 -28.93 -5.41 -11.34
C LYS A 118 -28.46 -6.89 -11.26
N PRO A 119 -27.87 -7.33 -10.13
CA PRO A 119 -27.60 -6.58 -8.90
C PRO A 119 -26.42 -5.60 -9.05
N ASP A 120 -26.43 -4.55 -8.23
CA ASP A 120 -25.33 -3.58 -8.22
C ASP A 120 -24.06 -4.21 -7.65
N PRO A 121 -22.92 -4.20 -8.39
CA PRO A 121 -21.67 -4.77 -7.93
C PRO A 121 -21.00 -3.94 -6.83
N ILE A 122 -21.39 -2.68 -6.62
CA ILE A 122 -20.80 -1.76 -5.64
C ILE A 122 -21.29 -2.09 -4.22
N ARG A 123 -20.80 -3.21 -3.68
CA ARG A 123 -21.10 -3.71 -2.32
C ARG A 123 -19.80 -4.00 -1.58
N ASP A 124 -19.79 -3.82 -0.27
CA ASP A 124 -18.57 -3.87 0.55
C ASP A 124 -17.79 -5.17 0.36
N GLU A 125 -18.48 -6.30 0.21
CA GLU A 125 -17.91 -7.63 -0.04
C GLU A 125 -17.20 -7.79 -1.39
N ASN A 126 -17.50 -6.92 -2.37
CA ASN A 126 -16.89 -6.97 -3.69
C ASN A 126 -15.62 -6.10 -3.80
N PHE A 127 -15.26 -5.38 -2.74
CA PHE A 127 -14.03 -4.59 -2.67
C PHE A 127 -12.96 -5.33 -1.87
N PRO A 128 -11.68 -5.29 -2.30
CA PRO A 128 -10.57 -5.90 -1.57
C PRO A 128 -10.32 -5.24 -0.20
N GLU A 129 -10.75 -4.01 0.01
CA GLU A 129 -10.78 -3.32 1.31
C GLU A 129 -11.92 -3.77 2.22
N ARG A 130 -12.84 -4.61 1.72
CA ARG A 130 -14.09 -4.98 2.40
C ARG A 130 -14.95 -3.77 2.78
N SER A 131 -14.80 -2.67 2.05
CA SER A 131 -15.56 -1.44 2.23
C SER A 131 -15.51 -0.55 0.99
N VAL A 132 -16.69 -0.21 0.46
CA VAL A 132 -16.85 0.76 -0.64
C VAL A 132 -16.28 2.13 -0.25
N ARG A 133 -16.42 2.51 1.04
CA ARG A 133 -15.90 3.80 1.55
C ARG A 133 -14.38 3.82 1.55
N ASN A 134 -13.74 2.73 1.96
CA ASN A 134 -12.28 2.65 2.05
C ASN A 134 -11.60 2.57 0.67
N ALA A 135 -12.32 2.08 -0.35
CA ALA A 135 -11.85 2.11 -1.74
C ALA A 135 -11.73 3.54 -2.31
N GLN A 136 -12.32 4.55 -1.66
CA GLN A 136 -12.27 5.96 -2.05
C GLN A 136 -12.68 6.15 -3.52
N ASN A 137 -11.77 6.67 -4.36
CA ASN A 137 -11.91 6.80 -5.81
C ASN A 137 -10.82 6.01 -6.56
N TYR A 138 -10.22 5.01 -5.93
CA TYR A 138 -9.17 4.22 -6.57
C TYR A 138 -9.75 3.16 -7.49
N CYS A 139 -9.02 2.80 -8.55
CA CYS A 139 -9.46 1.80 -9.52
C CYS A 139 -9.67 0.42 -8.88
N ARG A 140 -10.84 -0.19 -9.07
CA ARG A 140 -11.20 -1.51 -8.50
C ARG A 140 -11.98 -2.32 -9.55
N ASN A 141 -12.21 -3.60 -9.26
CA ASN A 141 -13.00 -4.49 -10.12
C ASN A 141 -14.11 -5.19 -9.30
N PRO A 142 -15.12 -4.43 -8.83
CA PRO A 142 -16.17 -4.97 -7.97
C PRO A 142 -17.17 -5.88 -8.72
N ASP A 143 -17.30 -5.73 -10.04
CA ASP A 143 -18.15 -6.56 -10.90
C ASP A 143 -17.48 -7.88 -11.32
N LYS A 144 -16.20 -8.06 -10.98
CA LYS A 144 -15.39 -9.23 -11.34
C LYS A 144 -15.32 -9.44 -12.86
N GLY A 145 -15.50 -8.36 -13.62
CA GLY A 145 -15.52 -8.34 -15.08
C GLY A 145 -14.15 -8.63 -15.66
N LYS A 146 -14.12 -9.27 -16.84
CA LYS A 146 -12.87 -9.62 -17.55
C LYS A 146 -12.08 -8.39 -18.01
N SER A 147 -12.72 -7.21 -18.07
CA SER A 147 -12.08 -5.95 -18.45
C SER A 147 -11.09 -5.42 -17.41
N GLY A 148 -11.06 -6.00 -16.21
CA GLY A 148 -10.12 -5.66 -15.16
C GLY A 148 -10.56 -4.42 -14.36
N LEU A 149 -9.58 -3.65 -13.90
CA LEU A 149 -9.80 -2.49 -13.06
C LEU A 149 -10.49 -1.36 -13.82
N TRP A 150 -11.40 -0.68 -13.14
CA TRP A 150 -12.09 0.50 -13.65
C TRP A 150 -12.45 1.44 -12.50
N CYS A 151 -12.93 2.62 -12.83
CA CYS A 151 -13.55 3.54 -11.89
C CYS A 151 -14.62 4.38 -12.59
N TYR A 152 -15.55 4.94 -11.82
CA TYR A 152 -16.47 5.95 -12.35
C TYR A 152 -15.74 7.24 -12.66
N THR A 153 -16.09 7.90 -13.76
CA THR A 153 -15.59 9.24 -14.15
C THR A 153 -16.67 10.31 -14.09
N GLY A 154 -17.93 9.91 -13.96
CA GLY A 154 -19.07 10.77 -13.62
C GLY A 154 -19.79 10.30 -12.35
N VAL A 155 -20.80 11.06 -11.92
CA VAL A 155 -21.70 10.68 -10.81
C VAL A 155 -23.12 10.59 -11.35
N GLY A 156 -23.82 9.51 -11.02
CA GLY A 156 -25.22 9.31 -11.41
C GLY A 156 -25.39 8.79 -12.84
N LYS A 157 -26.46 9.22 -13.51
CA LYS A 157 -26.83 8.76 -14.86
C LYS A 157 -26.59 9.86 -15.90
N PRO A 158 -26.14 9.51 -17.13
CA PRO A 158 -25.75 8.17 -17.59
C PRO A 158 -24.46 7.68 -16.90
N LEU A 159 -24.29 6.36 -16.82
CA LEU A 159 -23.09 5.77 -16.22
C LEU A 159 -21.87 6.16 -17.04
N GLN A 160 -20.89 6.78 -16.38
CA GLN A 160 -19.62 7.15 -16.97
C GLN A 160 -18.50 6.49 -16.18
N TYR A 161 -17.73 5.63 -16.84
CA TYR A 161 -16.63 4.90 -16.25
C TYR A 161 -15.51 4.69 -17.27
N GLU A 162 -14.31 4.46 -16.76
CA GLU A 162 -13.13 4.21 -17.59
C GLU A 162 -12.31 3.04 -17.02
N ARG A 163 -11.63 2.33 -17.91
CA ARG A 163 -10.71 1.25 -17.52
C ARG A 163 -9.38 1.81 -17.07
N CYS A 164 -8.81 1.21 -16.04
CA CYS A 164 -7.50 1.56 -15.53
C CYS A 164 -6.45 0.60 -16.10
N VAL A 165 -5.73 1.07 -17.12
CA VAL A 165 -4.73 0.27 -17.86
C VAL A 165 -3.30 0.49 -17.37
N ASN A 166 -3.02 1.64 -16.74
CA ASN A 166 -1.69 2.01 -16.25
C ASN A 166 -1.45 1.51 -14.82
N VAL A 167 -1.77 0.24 -14.56
CA VAL A 167 -1.61 -0.39 -13.25
C VAL A 167 -0.38 -1.30 -13.27
N PRO A 168 0.56 -1.15 -12.32
CA PRO A 168 1.74 -2.01 -12.24
C PRO A 168 1.31 -3.48 -12.18
N GLN A 169 1.82 -4.31 -13.09
CA GLN A 169 1.71 -5.75 -12.96
C GLN A 169 2.63 -6.20 -11.82
N CYS A 170 2.22 -7.24 -11.09
CA CYS A 170 3.07 -7.91 -10.11
C CYS A 170 4.12 -8.71 -10.90
N SER A 171 5.04 -7.98 -11.50
CA SER A 171 6.09 -8.51 -12.33
C SER A 171 7.34 -8.59 -11.49
N ILE A 172 7.77 -9.82 -11.27
CA ILE A 172 9.18 -10.16 -11.17
C ILE A 172 9.77 -9.86 -12.55
N THR A 173 10.17 -8.61 -12.81
CA THR A 173 10.84 -8.27 -14.07
C THR A 173 12.29 -8.67 -13.95
N VAL A 174 12.91 -9.23 -15.01
CA VAL A 174 14.37 -9.45 -15.00
C VAL A 174 15.06 -8.10 -14.85
N ALA A 175 15.95 -7.98 -13.87
CA ALA A 175 16.70 -6.74 -13.66
C ALA A 175 17.63 -6.52 -14.85
N TYR A 176 17.56 -5.34 -15.46
CA TYR A 176 18.40 -5.03 -16.62
C TYR A 176 19.78 -4.62 -16.13
N GLN A 177 20.84 -5.25 -16.67
CA GLN A 177 22.22 -5.08 -16.17
C GLN A 177 22.37 -5.37 -14.66
N GLY A 178 21.47 -6.18 -14.09
CA GLY A 178 21.53 -6.58 -12.68
C GLY A 178 20.88 -5.62 -11.70
N GLU A 179 20.16 -4.59 -12.17
CA GLU A 179 19.48 -3.61 -11.29
C GLU A 179 18.07 -3.25 -11.78
N CYS A 180 17.24 -2.81 -10.84
CA CYS A 180 15.91 -2.30 -11.14
C CYS A 180 15.97 -0.86 -11.58
N ARG A 181 15.65 -0.63 -12.86
CA ARG A 181 15.39 0.71 -13.37
C ARG A 181 13.92 1.03 -13.18
N SER A 182 13.64 2.09 -12.42
CA SER A 182 12.30 2.66 -12.35
C SER A 182 11.91 3.12 -13.76
N ILE A 183 10.94 2.47 -14.40
CA ILE A 183 10.31 3.05 -15.59
C ILE A 183 9.46 4.23 -15.08
N GLY A 184 10.04 5.44 -15.10
CA GLY A 184 9.30 6.67 -14.76
C GLY A 184 10.02 7.73 -13.93
N SER A 185 11.32 7.93 -14.08
CA SER A 185 11.91 9.26 -13.84
C SER A 185 12.30 9.86 -15.18
N THR A 186 11.31 10.40 -15.90
CA THR A 186 11.59 11.36 -16.97
C THR A 186 12.22 12.59 -16.32
N SER A 187 13.55 12.63 -16.34
CA SER A 187 14.30 13.88 -16.41
C SER A 187 14.08 14.49 -17.80
N GLY A 188 13.56 15.73 -17.84
CA GLY A 188 13.36 16.52 -19.07
C GLY A 188 12.02 17.21 -19.09
#